data_AF-A0A8K0A242-F1
#
_entry.id   AF-A0A8K0A242-F1
#
_cell.length_a   1.000
_cell.length_b   1.000
_cell.length_c   1.000
_cell.angle_alpha   90.00
_cell.angle_beta   90.00
_cell.angle_gamma   90.00
#
_symmetry.space_group_name_H-M   'P 1'
#
loop_
_entity.id
_entity.type
_entity.pdbx_description
1 polymer ?
#
loop_
_entity_poly.entity_id
_entity_poly.type
_entity_poly.pdbx_seq_one_letter_code
_entity_poly.pdbx_strand_id
1 'polypeptide(L)'
;MQYTAMLDFRTCFDARKDIASLLKQEQSSGVDTGADTGVPRQVRVLGQERDGAVLYTWSDVSPYRQDDVVVSHIGLYEPISKVNTVLFVHEKLVNLVNCTVNQERTLLGFTTQEKAATSSSGSPSWHSEGRHHAQVYRSYLAEVQPANRVFYLNIERDNYLMVQFLHGKGQGYGDTSSKESHMLFLIHKELIGLYHMKLSRVGYSGVEMCGQPRTEVLAKRFQWAQWDHQRQRLYYLSQKKKNSNSKMTFTCMQFYEKHPPEVMMEVQVRIYLPPEVSKAPSTYEHLPLSKKVTDQKLLCEVMTLPGGSLCICYQHPIMNPDDHHGQEEDIGEYDVVDIEYSVFMLHRGTALHCCMPGFARLEAVNIKLHFFPFSE
;
A
#
# COMPACT_ATOMS: atom_id res chain seq x y z
N MET A 1 -30.18 4.63 -29.25
CA MET A 1 -29.40 3.39 -29.05
C MET A 1 -28.66 3.52 -27.73
N GLN A 2 -29.12 2.83 -26.68
CA GLN A 2 -28.41 2.73 -25.42
C GLN A 2 -27.27 1.72 -25.61
N TYR A 3 -26.03 2.20 -25.70
CA TYR A 3 -24.87 1.33 -25.61
C TYR A 3 -24.71 0.95 -24.13
N THR A 4 -25.07 -0.29 -23.80
CA THR A 4 -24.72 -0.88 -22.51
C THR A 4 -23.27 -1.30 -22.63
N ALA A 5 -22.33 -0.45 -22.20
CA ALA A 5 -20.93 -0.81 -22.14
C ALA A 5 -20.76 -1.92 -21.09
N MET A 6 -20.60 -3.15 -21.56
CA MET A 6 -20.32 -4.29 -20.70
C MET A 6 -18.82 -4.26 -20.39
N LEU A 7 -18.46 -4.09 -19.12
CA LEU A 7 -17.07 -4.13 -18.68
C LEU A 7 -16.51 -5.55 -18.91
N ASP A 8 -15.53 -5.69 -19.82
CA ASP A 8 -14.79 -6.95 -20.04
C ASP A 8 -13.71 -7.10 -18.97
N PHE A 9 -14.03 -7.81 -17.88
CA PHE A 9 -13.07 -8.11 -16.83
C PHE A 9 -12.19 -9.29 -17.23
N ARG A 10 -10.91 -9.02 -17.48
CA ARG A 10 -9.91 -10.07 -17.71
C ARG A 10 -9.20 -10.42 -16.41
N THR A 11 -9.24 -11.70 -16.04
CA THR A 11 -8.48 -12.21 -14.88
C THR A 11 -7.00 -12.31 -15.27
N CYS A 12 -6.17 -11.40 -14.75
CA CYS A 12 -4.72 -11.40 -14.99
C CYS A 12 -3.94 -12.24 -13.97
N PHE A 13 -4.58 -12.58 -12.84
CA PHE A 13 -4.00 -13.40 -11.78
C PHE A 13 -5.13 -14.10 -11.00
N ASP A 14 -5.04 -15.41 -10.86
CA ASP A 14 -5.93 -16.26 -10.07
C ASP A 14 -5.06 -17.07 -9.10
N ALA A 15 -5.06 -16.69 -7.82
CA ALA A 15 -4.26 -17.36 -6.80
C ALA A 15 -4.49 -18.88 -6.73
N ARG A 16 -5.68 -19.37 -7.08
CA ARG A 16 -5.98 -20.82 -7.06
C ARG A 16 -5.46 -21.55 -8.28
N LYS A 17 -5.32 -20.89 -9.43
CA LYS A 17 -4.82 -21.52 -10.67
C LYS A 17 -3.33 -21.29 -10.83
N ASP A 18 -2.91 -20.05 -10.64
CA ASP A 18 -1.58 -19.59 -10.98
C ASP A 18 -0.55 -19.97 -9.93
N ILE A 19 -0.96 -20.22 -8.67
CA ILE A 19 -0.07 -20.63 -7.57
C ILE A 19 -0.28 -22.09 -7.15
N ALA A 20 -1.34 -22.75 -7.64
CA ALA A 20 -1.61 -24.15 -7.29
C ALA A 20 -0.47 -25.10 -7.70
N SER A 21 0.28 -24.81 -8.75
CA SER A 21 1.45 -25.61 -9.12
C SER A 21 2.52 -25.55 -8.04
N LEU A 22 2.85 -24.37 -7.50
CA LEU A 22 3.83 -24.23 -6.41
C LEU A 22 3.38 -24.94 -5.14
N LEU A 23 2.10 -24.81 -4.77
CA LEU A 23 1.57 -25.50 -3.59
C LEU A 23 1.53 -27.03 -3.75
N LYS A 24 1.47 -27.54 -4.99
CA LYS A 24 1.44 -28.98 -5.31
C LYS A 24 2.82 -29.57 -5.59
N GLN A 25 3.77 -28.80 -6.15
CA GLN A 25 5.10 -29.29 -6.55
C GLN A 25 5.92 -29.76 -5.34
N GLU A 26 5.63 -29.24 -4.14
CA GLU A 26 6.26 -29.67 -2.89
C GLU A 26 5.52 -30.82 -2.18
N GLN A 27 4.25 -31.10 -2.52
CA GLN A 27 3.54 -32.30 -2.04
C GLN A 27 4.07 -33.60 -2.68
N SER A 28 4.73 -33.53 -3.85
CA SER A 28 5.32 -34.71 -4.49
C SER A 28 6.71 -35.11 -3.97
N SER A 29 7.29 -34.36 -3.03
CA SER A 29 8.64 -34.61 -2.49
C SER A 29 8.70 -34.92 -0.99
N GLY A 30 7.57 -35.13 -0.31
CA GLY A 30 7.53 -35.40 1.13
C GLY A 30 6.45 -36.41 1.49
N VAL A 31 6.84 -37.41 2.28
CA VAL A 31 6.02 -38.52 2.78
C VAL A 31 4.71 -38.03 3.39
N ASP A 32 3.65 -38.77 3.10
CA ASP A 32 2.29 -38.63 3.62
C ASP A 32 2.28 -38.82 5.16
N THR A 33 2.69 -37.79 5.91
CA THR A 33 2.48 -37.71 7.35
C THR A 33 1.16 -37.00 7.59
N GLY A 34 0.10 -37.79 7.79
CA GLY A 34 -1.26 -37.36 8.05
C GLY A 34 -1.41 -36.48 9.29
N ALA A 35 -1.01 -35.22 9.17
CA ALA A 35 -1.36 -34.12 10.06
C ALA A 35 -2.06 -33.06 9.21
N ASP A 36 -3.36 -33.27 8.99
CA ASP A 36 -4.29 -32.27 8.52
C ASP A 36 -4.42 -31.17 9.58
N THR A 37 -3.44 -30.27 9.67
CA THR A 37 -3.63 -28.99 10.36
C THR A 37 -4.39 -28.09 9.41
N GLY A 38 -5.73 -28.20 9.46
CA GLY A 38 -6.70 -27.54 8.58
C GLY A 38 -6.76 -26.01 8.61
N VAL A 39 -5.61 -25.33 8.56
CA VAL A 39 -5.53 -23.91 8.19
C VAL A 39 -5.17 -23.87 6.70
N PRO A 40 -6.09 -23.46 5.80
CA PRO A 40 -5.74 -23.30 4.40
C PRO A 40 -4.52 -22.37 4.30
N ARG A 41 -3.47 -22.78 3.58
CA ARG A 41 -2.30 -21.93 3.23
C ARG A 41 -2.81 -20.71 2.47
N GLN A 42 -3.18 -19.65 3.21
CA GLN A 42 -3.91 -18.53 2.66
C GLN A 42 -2.94 -17.62 1.90
N VAL A 43 -2.97 -17.71 0.58
CA VAL A 43 -2.23 -16.80 -0.30
C VAL A 43 -2.80 -15.39 -0.17
N ARG A 44 -1.93 -14.39 0.03
CA ARG A 44 -2.31 -12.98 0.04
C ARG A 44 -1.45 -12.17 -0.93
N VAL A 45 -2.07 -11.26 -1.67
CA VAL A 45 -1.37 -10.32 -2.54
C VAL A 45 -0.83 -9.16 -1.72
N LEU A 46 0.43 -8.78 -1.94
CA LEU A 46 1.16 -7.76 -1.18
C LEU A 46 1.49 -6.51 -2.00
N GLY A 47 1.56 -6.62 -3.32
CA GLY A 47 1.95 -5.51 -4.20
C GLY A 47 1.89 -5.88 -5.67
N GLN A 48 2.03 -4.88 -6.53
CA GLN A 48 2.15 -5.04 -7.97
C GLN A 48 3.12 -4.02 -8.54
N GLU A 49 3.99 -4.48 -9.43
CA GLU A 49 5.00 -3.65 -10.07
C GLU A 49 4.51 -3.00 -11.37
N ARG A 50 5.35 -2.13 -11.93
CA ARG A 50 5.05 -1.40 -13.17
C ARG A 50 4.74 -2.32 -14.35
N ASP A 51 5.47 -3.43 -14.48
CA ASP A 51 5.31 -4.44 -15.53
C ASP A 51 4.09 -5.35 -15.31
N GLY A 52 3.32 -5.12 -14.25
CA GLY A 52 2.14 -5.89 -13.87
C GLY A 52 2.45 -7.12 -13.03
N ALA A 53 3.73 -7.42 -12.75
CA ALA A 53 4.11 -8.53 -11.88
C ALA A 53 3.49 -8.37 -10.49
N VAL A 54 2.96 -9.47 -9.96
CA VAL A 54 2.21 -9.49 -8.70
C VAL A 54 3.08 -10.13 -7.62
N LEU A 55 3.29 -9.42 -6.51
CA LEU A 55 3.92 -9.96 -5.32
C LEU A 55 2.87 -10.55 -4.39
N TYR A 56 3.14 -11.72 -3.86
CA TYR A 56 2.24 -12.42 -2.94
C TYR A 56 3.01 -13.18 -1.87
N THR A 57 2.30 -13.60 -0.82
CA THR A 57 2.84 -14.38 0.28
C THR A 57 1.94 -15.57 0.61
N TRP A 58 2.55 -16.63 1.11
CA TRP A 58 1.89 -17.78 1.71
C TRP A 58 2.74 -18.29 2.89
N SER A 59 2.13 -19.10 3.74
CA SER A 59 2.81 -19.82 4.82
C SER A 59 3.10 -21.24 4.38
N ASP A 60 4.34 -21.69 4.56
CA ASP A 60 4.75 -23.08 4.30
C ASP A 60 5.89 -23.51 5.22
N VAL A 61 6.22 -24.79 5.23
CA VAL A 61 7.38 -25.33 5.93
C VAL A 61 8.67 -24.70 5.38
N SER A 62 9.61 -24.37 6.26
CA SER A 62 10.90 -23.81 5.86
C SER A 62 11.71 -24.84 5.05
N PRO A 63 12.17 -24.51 3.83
CA PRO A 63 13.04 -25.40 3.06
C PRO A 63 14.48 -25.46 3.61
N TYR A 64 14.81 -24.62 4.59
CA TYR A 64 16.17 -24.47 5.14
C TYR A 64 16.33 -25.11 6.52
N ARG A 65 15.25 -25.57 7.15
CA ARG A 65 15.27 -26.17 8.48
C ARG A 65 14.60 -27.54 8.46
N GLN A 66 15.08 -28.44 9.32
CA GLN A 66 14.59 -29.82 9.43
C GLN A 66 13.49 -29.98 10.50
N ASP A 67 13.08 -28.89 11.15
CA ASP A 67 12.18 -28.87 12.30
C ASP A 67 10.71 -28.60 11.94
N ASP A 68 10.34 -28.76 10.66
CA ASP A 68 9.01 -28.50 10.11
C ASP A 68 8.43 -27.12 10.48
N VAL A 69 9.29 -26.13 10.75
CA VAL A 69 8.87 -24.78 11.14
C VAL A 69 8.18 -24.08 9.98
N VAL A 70 6.96 -23.61 10.23
CA VAL A 70 6.18 -22.82 9.26
C VAL A 70 6.72 -21.38 9.21
N VAL A 71 6.99 -20.91 8.00
CA VAL A 71 7.54 -19.59 7.70
C VAL A 71 6.78 -18.88 6.58
N SER A 72 6.93 -17.57 6.50
CA SER A 72 6.37 -16.78 5.41
C SER A 72 7.26 -16.83 4.18
N HIS A 73 6.66 -17.14 3.03
CA HIS A 73 7.30 -17.07 1.72
C HIS A 73 6.84 -15.81 0.99
N ILE A 74 7.68 -15.25 0.12
CA ILE A 74 7.36 -14.15 -0.77
C ILE A 74 7.64 -14.59 -2.20
N GLY A 75 6.59 -14.58 -3.02
CA GLY A 75 6.63 -14.97 -4.42
C GLY A 75 6.33 -13.80 -5.35
N LEU A 76 6.74 -13.98 -6.58
CA LEU A 76 6.50 -13.07 -7.69
C LEU A 76 5.87 -13.85 -8.84
N TYR A 77 4.71 -13.40 -9.29
CA TYR A 77 4.03 -13.92 -10.47
C TYR A 77 4.15 -12.93 -11.62
N GLU A 78 4.58 -13.41 -12.78
CA GLU A 78 4.61 -12.65 -14.03
C GLU A 78 3.39 -13.01 -14.89
N PRO A 79 2.38 -12.12 -15.04
CA PRO A 79 1.15 -12.47 -15.77
C PRO A 79 1.33 -12.81 -17.24
N ILE A 80 2.35 -12.23 -17.89
CA ILE A 80 2.59 -12.42 -19.33
C ILE A 80 3.21 -13.80 -19.60
N SER A 81 4.28 -14.14 -18.88
CA SER A 81 5.00 -15.41 -19.03
C SER A 81 4.35 -16.56 -18.26
N LYS A 82 3.45 -16.23 -17.30
CA LYS A 82 2.84 -17.14 -16.33
C LYS A 82 3.85 -17.88 -15.46
N VAL A 83 4.99 -17.23 -15.21
CA VAL A 83 6.06 -17.77 -14.37
C VAL A 83 5.86 -17.33 -12.93
N ASN A 84 6.09 -18.26 -12.00
CA ASN A 84 6.19 -17.96 -10.58
C ASN A 84 7.63 -18.17 -10.09
N THR A 85 8.10 -17.24 -9.28
CA THR A 85 9.43 -17.28 -8.67
C THR A 85 9.32 -17.02 -7.17
N VAL A 86 9.94 -17.89 -6.36
CA VAL A 86 10.14 -17.61 -4.93
C VAL A 86 11.28 -16.60 -4.80
N LEU A 87 10.97 -15.40 -4.31
CA LEU A 87 11.98 -14.34 -4.13
C LEU A 87 12.67 -14.43 -2.78
N PHE A 88 11.93 -14.79 -1.74
CA PHE A 88 12.42 -14.75 -0.37
C PHE A 88 11.64 -15.69 0.53
N VAL A 89 12.33 -16.30 1.50
CA VAL A 89 11.71 -17.09 2.56
C VAL A 89 12.17 -16.53 3.89
N HIS A 90 11.21 -16.13 4.71
CA HIS A 90 11.47 -15.54 6.02
C HIS A 90 11.90 -16.63 7.03
N GLU A 91 12.61 -16.26 8.08
CA GLU A 91 13.06 -17.22 9.12
C GLU A 91 11.95 -17.64 10.10
N LYS A 92 10.84 -16.89 10.11
CA LYS A 92 9.66 -17.09 10.96
C LYS A 92 8.39 -16.74 10.20
N LEU A 93 7.24 -17.22 10.68
CA LEU A 93 5.95 -16.75 10.21
C LEU A 93 5.73 -15.28 10.60
N VAL A 94 5.53 -14.41 9.61
CA VAL A 94 5.27 -12.97 9.77
C VAL A 94 4.05 -12.52 8.99
N ASN A 95 3.33 -11.55 9.56
CA ASN A 95 2.23 -10.89 8.86
C ASN A 95 2.76 -9.78 7.95
N LEU A 96 2.94 -10.10 6.68
CA LEU A 96 3.32 -9.17 5.62
C LEU A 96 2.10 -8.39 5.13
N VAL A 97 2.25 -7.07 5.01
CA VAL A 97 1.17 -6.15 4.60
C VAL A 97 1.48 -5.38 3.32
N ASN A 98 2.75 -5.31 2.91
CA ASN A 98 3.19 -4.67 1.68
C ASN A 98 4.53 -5.24 1.23
N CYS A 99 4.73 -5.35 -0.08
CA CYS A 99 5.97 -5.83 -0.68
C CYS A 99 6.19 -5.21 -2.05
N THR A 100 7.46 -4.99 -2.42
CA THR A 100 7.88 -4.47 -3.71
C THR A 100 9.26 -5.01 -4.07
N VAL A 101 9.54 -5.13 -5.37
CA VAL A 101 10.85 -5.53 -5.89
C VAL A 101 11.37 -4.49 -6.88
N ASN A 102 12.68 -4.26 -6.89
CA ASN A 102 13.28 -3.38 -7.90
C ASN A 102 13.18 -4.00 -9.30
N GLN A 103 13.41 -3.17 -10.31
CA GLN A 103 13.30 -3.53 -11.72
C GLN A 103 14.16 -4.75 -12.10
N GLU A 104 15.37 -4.87 -11.55
CA GLU A 104 16.29 -5.99 -11.79
C GLU A 104 15.99 -7.23 -10.94
N ARG A 105 15.04 -7.13 -10.00
CA ARG A 105 14.59 -8.23 -9.13
C ARG A 105 15.67 -8.76 -8.20
N THR A 106 16.55 -7.86 -7.78
CA THR A 106 17.70 -8.14 -6.91
C THR A 106 17.50 -7.64 -5.49
N LEU A 107 16.63 -6.66 -5.29
CA LEU A 107 16.25 -6.10 -3.99
C LEU A 107 14.75 -6.23 -3.76
N LEU A 108 14.40 -6.65 -2.55
CA LEU A 108 13.04 -6.82 -2.07
C LEU A 108 12.79 -5.90 -0.88
N GLY A 109 11.81 -5.01 -0.98
CA GLY A 109 11.33 -4.19 0.13
C GLY A 109 10.03 -4.78 0.66
N PHE A 110 9.90 -4.94 1.97
CA PHE A 110 8.65 -5.42 2.56
C PHE A 110 8.34 -4.80 3.92
N THR A 111 7.06 -4.70 4.24
CA THR A 111 6.55 -4.23 5.54
C THR A 111 5.83 -5.36 6.27
N THR A 112 6.15 -5.54 7.55
CA THR A 112 5.43 -6.42 8.47
C THR A 112 4.57 -5.62 9.43
N GLN A 113 3.49 -6.24 9.92
CA GLN A 113 2.64 -5.71 10.98
C GLN A 113 2.55 -6.72 12.13
N GLU A 114 2.97 -6.31 13.32
CA GLU A 114 2.85 -7.11 14.54
C GLU A 114 1.84 -6.43 15.47
N LYS A 115 1.08 -7.21 16.26
CA LYS A 115 0.32 -6.63 17.39
C LYS A 115 1.34 -6.16 18.42
N ALA A 116 1.15 -4.97 19.00
CA ALA A 116 2.05 -4.57 20.08
C ALA A 116 1.93 -5.56 21.23
N ALA A 117 3.07 -5.91 21.85
CA ALA A 117 3.07 -6.79 23.00
C ALA A 117 2.24 -6.14 24.12
N THR A 118 1.10 -6.75 24.45
CA THR A 118 0.46 -6.50 25.73
C THR A 118 1.43 -7.02 26.79
N SER A 119 2.05 -6.14 27.56
CA SER A 119 2.94 -6.55 28.65
C SER A 119 2.18 -7.48 29.59
N SER A 120 2.45 -8.79 29.49
CA SER A 120 1.96 -9.83 30.39
C SER A 120 2.76 -9.87 31.70
N SER A 121 3.73 -8.97 31.89
CA SER A 121 4.37 -8.71 33.17
C SER A 121 3.79 -7.42 33.76
N GLY A 122 3.17 -7.54 34.93
CA GLY A 122 2.47 -6.47 35.66
C GLY A 122 3.38 -5.36 36.22
N SER A 123 4.21 -4.75 35.38
CA SER A 123 5.01 -3.59 35.72
C SER A 123 4.73 -2.48 34.70
N PRO A 124 3.94 -1.45 35.05
CA PRO A 124 3.80 -0.27 34.21
C PRO A 124 5.18 0.38 34.08
N SER A 125 5.74 0.42 32.88
CA SER A 125 6.87 1.33 32.62
C SER A 125 6.35 2.74 32.82
N TRP A 126 6.90 3.48 33.79
CA TRP A 126 6.52 4.83 34.23
C TRP A 126 6.69 5.95 33.16
N HIS A 127 6.77 5.58 31.89
CA HIS A 127 6.86 6.50 30.74
C HIS A 127 5.86 6.20 29.60
N SER A 128 4.89 5.30 29.80
CA SER A 128 3.81 5.08 28.82
C SER A 128 2.45 5.39 29.43
N GLU A 129 2.23 6.65 29.80
CA GLU A 129 0.87 7.15 29.99
C GLU A 129 0.22 7.31 28.60
N GLY A 130 -0.70 6.40 28.27
CA GLY A 130 -1.74 6.62 27.26
C GLY A 130 -1.54 6.05 25.86
N ARG A 131 -0.50 5.25 25.59
CA ARG A 131 -0.27 4.68 24.25
C ARG A 131 -0.48 3.17 24.20
N HIS A 132 -1.75 2.75 24.16
CA HIS A 132 -2.12 1.44 23.65
C HIS A 132 -1.97 1.43 22.12
N HIS A 133 -0.75 1.37 21.60
CA HIS A 133 -0.55 1.14 20.16
C HIS A 133 -1.00 -0.28 19.85
N ALA A 134 -2.14 -0.48 19.19
CA ALA A 134 -2.66 -1.83 18.92
C ALA A 134 -1.79 -2.64 17.94
N GLN A 135 -0.95 -1.96 17.18
CA GLN A 135 -0.15 -2.53 16.09
C GLN A 135 1.16 -1.77 15.89
N VAL A 136 2.14 -2.47 15.34
CA VAL A 136 3.48 -2.00 15.07
C VAL A 136 3.89 -2.42 13.67
N TYR A 137 4.23 -1.45 12.84
CA TYR A 137 4.74 -1.64 11.49
C TYR A 137 6.26 -1.50 11.45
N ARG A 138 6.91 -2.40 10.71
CA ARG A 138 8.35 -2.37 10.44
C ARG A 138 8.61 -2.69 8.98
N SER A 139 9.55 -1.96 8.38
CA SER A 139 9.93 -2.17 6.98
C SER A 139 11.37 -2.63 6.88
N TYR A 140 11.60 -3.50 5.91
CA TYR A 140 12.85 -4.20 5.67
C TYR A 140 13.22 -4.12 4.21
N LEU A 141 14.50 -4.27 3.95
CA LEU A 141 15.08 -4.39 2.64
C LEU A 141 15.93 -5.67 2.61
N ALA A 142 15.75 -6.52 1.62
CA ALA A 142 16.46 -7.78 1.49
C ALA A 142 17.11 -7.90 0.12
N GLU A 143 18.31 -8.47 0.08
CA GLU A 143 18.91 -8.93 -1.17
C GLU A 143 18.28 -10.29 -1.55
N VAL A 144 17.82 -10.40 -2.80
CA VAL A 144 17.23 -11.63 -3.32
C VAL A 144 18.33 -12.69 -3.54
N GLN A 145 19.50 -12.25 -4.02
CA GLN A 145 20.70 -13.08 -4.15
C GLN A 145 21.97 -12.28 -3.79
N PRO A 146 22.75 -12.72 -2.77
CA PRO A 146 22.56 -13.93 -1.96
C PRO A 146 21.34 -13.85 -1.04
N ALA A 147 20.65 -14.97 -0.84
CA ALA A 147 19.48 -15.04 0.02
C ALA A 147 19.83 -14.71 1.49
N ASN A 148 18.83 -14.26 2.26
CA ASN A 148 18.90 -14.01 3.70
C ASN A 148 19.77 -12.83 4.18
N ARG A 149 20.17 -11.91 3.29
CA ARG A 149 20.73 -10.62 3.72
C ARG A 149 19.61 -9.60 3.87
N VAL A 150 19.07 -9.50 5.08
CA VAL A 150 17.93 -8.63 5.41
C VAL A 150 18.39 -7.46 6.29
N PHE A 151 17.96 -6.26 5.91
CA PHE A 151 18.26 -5.01 6.58
C PHE A 151 16.97 -4.41 7.13
N TYR A 152 16.93 -4.17 8.43
CA TYR A 152 15.88 -3.39 9.05
C TYR A 152 16.11 -1.90 8.76
N LEU A 153 15.09 -1.18 8.29
CA LEU A 153 15.19 0.26 8.02
C LEU A 153 15.26 1.12 9.28
N ASN A 154 15.35 0.51 10.46
CA ASN A 154 15.44 1.16 11.77
C ASN A 154 14.29 2.14 12.08
N ILE A 155 13.10 1.80 11.56
CA ILE A 155 11.88 2.61 11.70
C ILE A 155 10.74 1.70 12.17
N GLU A 156 10.16 2.08 13.29
CA GLU A 156 9.00 1.43 13.90
C GLU A 156 7.91 2.48 14.11
N ARG A 157 6.69 2.17 13.64
CA ARG A 157 5.55 3.09 13.74
C ARG A 157 4.25 2.35 14.02
N ASP A 158 3.34 3.02 14.69
CA ASP A 158 1.93 2.62 14.82
C ASP A 158 1.11 2.98 13.57
N ASN A 159 1.62 3.92 12.77
CA ASN A 159 1.11 4.26 11.47
C ASN A 159 1.65 3.34 10.37
N TYR A 160 0.82 3.10 9.36
CA TYR A 160 1.14 2.23 8.24
C TYR A 160 2.38 2.72 7.48
N LEU A 161 3.24 1.76 7.11
CA LEU A 161 4.46 1.96 6.34
C LEU A 161 4.29 1.30 4.97
N MET A 162 4.55 2.05 3.89
CA MET A 162 4.58 1.52 2.53
C MET A 162 5.97 1.71 1.92
N VAL A 163 6.46 0.67 1.28
CA VAL A 163 7.65 0.66 0.43
C VAL A 163 7.25 0.41 -1.02
N GLN A 164 7.86 1.12 -1.96
CA GLN A 164 7.58 0.97 -3.38
C GLN A 164 8.80 1.32 -4.23
N PHE A 165 9.36 0.34 -4.95
CA PHE A 165 10.44 0.61 -5.90
C PHE A 165 9.94 1.39 -7.12
N LEU A 166 10.81 2.24 -7.63
CA LEU A 166 10.64 2.96 -8.89
C LEU A 166 11.16 2.11 -10.06
N HIS A 167 10.50 2.22 -11.21
CA HIS A 167 10.81 1.47 -12.42
C HIS A 167 10.94 2.40 -13.62
N GLY A 168 12.01 2.27 -14.40
CA GLY A 168 12.30 3.03 -15.62
C GLY A 168 11.94 2.32 -16.94
N LYS A 169 11.64 3.09 -17.99
CA LYS A 169 11.54 2.70 -19.40
C LYS A 169 12.94 2.54 -20.01
N GLY A 170 13.65 1.55 -19.51
CA GLY A 170 14.77 0.93 -20.21
C GLY A 170 14.77 -0.55 -19.90
N GLN A 171 14.95 -1.41 -20.90
CA GLN A 171 15.73 -2.63 -20.67
C GLN A 171 17.09 -2.12 -20.16
N GLY A 172 17.32 -2.16 -18.86
CA GLY A 172 18.39 -1.39 -18.22
C GLY A 172 18.01 0.06 -17.86
N TYR A 173 16.96 0.27 -17.05
CA TYR A 173 17.26 1.07 -15.86
C TYR A 173 18.23 0.17 -15.08
N GLY A 174 19.51 0.55 -15.09
CA GLY A 174 20.62 -0.41 -15.03
C GLY A 174 21.24 -0.79 -16.39
N ASP A 175 21.19 0.06 -17.42
CA ASP A 175 21.99 -0.08 -18.64
C ASP A 175 23.46 0.14 -18.26
N THR A 176 24.04 -0.89 -17.65
CA THR A 176 25.42 -1.08 -17.13
C THR A 176 26.04 0.04 -16.26
N SER A 177 25.39 1.19 -16.10
CA SER A 177 25.94 2.44 -15.56
C SER A 177 25.14 2.99 -14.36
N SER A 178 23.82 2.78 -14.31
CA SER A 178 23.01 3.10 -13.12
C SER A 178 23.14 2.00 -12.08
N LYS A 179 24.20 2.06 -11.28
CA LYS A 179 24.40 1.26 -10.08
C LYS A 179 23.50 1.73 -8.93
N GLU A 180 22.29 2.21 -9.20
CA GLU A 180 21.43 2.78 -8.17
C GLU A 180 19.97 2.38 -8.40
N SER A 181 19.34 1.88 -7.35
CA SER A 181 17.90 1.63 -7.28
C SER A 181 17.23 2.69 -6.42
N HIS A 182 15.98 3.00 -6.72
CA HIS A 182 15.21 4.03 -6.02
C HIS A 182 13.94 3.43 -5.43
N MET A 183 13.64 3.77 -4.18
CA MET A 183 12.45 3.28 -3.49
C MET A 183 11.77 4.42 -2.73
N LEU A 184 10.46 4.55 -2.91
CA LEU A 184 9.62 5.37 -2.06
C LEU A 184 9.42 4.69 -0.71
N PHE A 185 9.51 5.48 0.35
CA PHE A 185 9.18 5.05 1.70
C PHE A 185 8.22 6.03 2.34
N LEU A 186 6.98 5.57 2.57
CA LEU A 186 5.89 6.38 3.08
C LEU A 186 5.60 5.99 4.51
N ILE A 187 5.70 6.97 5.42
CA ILE A 187 5.25 6.85 6.80
C ILE A 187 3.99 7.70 6.95
N HIS A 188 2.83 7.07 7.00
CA HIS A 188 1.55 7.77 7.03
C HIS A 188 1.51 8.85 8.13
N LYS A 189 1.01 10.06 7.79
CA LYS A 189 0.98 11.27 8.64
C LYS A 189 2.34 11.88 9.02
N GLU A 190 3.46 11.30 8.58
CA GLU A 190 4.80 11.79 8.93
C GLU A 190 5.61 12.26 7.74
N LEU A 191 5.95 11.37 6.79
CA LEU A 191 6.87 11.69 5.71
C LEU A 191 6.72 10.78 4.50
N ILE A 192 7.06 11.33 3.35
CA ILE A 192 7.37 10.59 2.12
C ILE A 192 8.85 10.78 1.86
N GLY A 193 9.61 9.69 1.90
CA GLY A 193 11.04 9.66 1.60
C GLY A 193 11.35 8.96 0.29
N LEU A 194 12.47 9.34 -0.33
CA LEU A 194 13.07 8.66 -1.47
C LEU A 194 14.42 8.08 -1.04
N TYR A 195 14.53 6.76 -1.12
CA TYR A 195 15.75 6.02 -0.82
C TYR A 195 16.52 5.79 -2.11
N HIS A 196 17.81 6.10 -2.08
CA HIS A 196 18.77 5.86 -3.15
C HIS A 196 19.74 4.76 -2.69
N MET A 197 19.65 3.58 -3.30
CA MET A 197 20.42 2.40 -2.94
C MET A 197 21.47 2.14 -4.01
N LYS A 198 22.74 2.32 -3.67
CA LYS A 198 23.84 1.95 -4.56
C LYS A 198 23.99 0.44 -4.62
N LEU A 199 24.25 -0.10 -5.81
CA LEU A 199 24.34 -1.52 -6.09
C LEU A 199 25.72 -1.90 -6.66
N SER A 200 26.29 -3.01 -6.19
CA SER A 200 27.45 -3.67 -6.80
C SER A 200 27.09 -5.05 -7.29
N ARG A 201 27.70 -5.47 -8.39
CA ARG A 201 27.66 -6.86 -8.82
C ARG A 201 28.64 -7.68 -7.98
N VAL A 202 28.16 -8.80 -7.44
CA VAL A 202 28.96 -9.79 -6.70
C VAL A 202 28.98 -11.09 -7.51
N GLY A 203 30.15 -11.44 -8.04
CA GLY A 203 30.32 -12.63 -8.86
C GLY A 203 29.47 -12.63 -10.14
N TYR A 204 28.96 -13.79 -10.52
CA TYR A 204 28.28 -13.98 -11.81
C TYR A 204 26.78 -13.64 -11.79
N SER A 205 26.09 -13.77 -10.65
CA SER A 205 24.63 -13.60 -10.56
C SER A 205 24.14 -12.71 -9.41
N GLY A 206 24.98 -12.35 -8.44
CA GLY A 206 24.57 -11.58 -7.27
C GLY A 206 24.63 -10.07 -7.50
N VAL A 207 23.69 -9.34 -6.92
CA VAL A 207 23.75 -7.88 -6.80
C VAL A 207 23.48 -7.53 -5.34
N GLU A 208 24.41 -6.80 -4.75
CA GLU A 208 24.33 -6.38 -3.35
C GLU A 208 24.26 -4.87 -3.22
N MET A 209 23.83 -4.40 -2.06
CA MET A 209 23.91 -2.98 -1.72
C MET A 209 25.33 -2.56 -1.32
N CYS A 210 25.81 -1.52 -2.00
CA CYS A 210 27.04 -0.79 -1.69
C CYS A 210 26.81 0.26 -0.60
N GLY A 211 26.79 -0.18 0.66
CA GLY A 211 26.71 0.71 1.81
C GLY A 211 25.30 1.20 2.14
N GLN A 212 25.21 2.24 2.97
CA GLN A 212 23.94 2.75 3.46
C GLN A 212 23.18 3.55 2.39
N PRO A 213 21.86 3.35 2.24
CA PRO A 213 21.04 4.14 1.33
C PRO A 213 21.09 5.63 1.69
N ARG A 214 21.19 6.51 0.68
CA ARG A 214 20.95 7.94 0.86
C ARG A 214 19.44 8.19 0.87
N THR A 215 18.97 9.06 1.76
CA THR A 215 17.54 9.40 1.85
C THR A 215 17.27 10.86 1.55
N GLU A 216 16.27 11.13 0.73
CA GLU A 216 15.70 12.47 0.47
C GLU A 216 14.27 12.54 1.04
N VAL A 217 13.84 13.69 1.54
CA VAL A 217 12.46 13.91 1.99
C VAL A 217 11.68 14.64 0.92
N LEU A 218 10.69 13.97 0.32
CA LEU A 218 9.84 14.52 -0.74
C LEU A 218 8.65 15.30 -0.18
N ALA A 219 8.06 14.82 0.91
CA ALA A 219 6.94 15.47 1.56
C ALA A 219 6.94 15.19 3.06
N LYS A 220 6.34 16.10 3.83
CA LYS A 220 6.13 15.94 5.28
C LYS A 220 4.64 16.03 5.58
N ARG A 221 4.19 15.25 6.56
CA ARG A 221 2.86 15.33 7.18
C ARG A 221 1.71 15.19 6.18
N PHE A 222 1.89 14.33 5.19
CA PHE A 222 0.83 13.99 4.25
C PHE A 222 -0.30 13.23 4.96
N GLN A 223 -1.54 13.44 4.53
CA GLN A 223 -2.74 12.83 5.12
C GLN A 223 -3.29 11.70 4.25
N TRP A 224 -2.90 11.66 2.98
CA TRP A 224 -3.28 10.66 2.01
C TRP A 224 -2.24 10.64 0.90
N ALA A 225 -1.92 9.46 0.37
CA ALA A 225 -1.10 9.32 -0.83
C ALA A 225 -1.57 8.15 -1.70
N GLN A 226 -1.32 8.25 -3.00
CA GLN A 226 -1.58 7.19 -3.97
C GLN A 226 -0.43 7.08 -4.98
N TRP A 227 0.03 5.86 -5.21
CA TRP A 227 1.04 5.54 -6.20
C TRP A 227 0.43 5.04 -7.52
N ASP A 228 0.76 5.68 -8.64
CA ASP A 228 0.50 5.14 -9.98
C ASP A 228 1.78 4.49 -10.53
N HIS A 229 1.88 3.17 -10.35
CA HIS A 229 2.99 2.36 -10.85
C HIS A 229 3.15 2.40 -12.38
N GLN A 230 2.07 2.57 -13.15
CA GLN A 230 2.14 2.58 -14.62
C GLN A 230 2.81 3.87 -15.12
N ARG A 231 2.38 5.01 -14.55
CA ARG A 231 2.90 6.35 -14.91
C ARG A 231 4.10 6.78 -14.07
N GLN A 232 4.45 6.04 -13.03
CA GLN A 232 5.46 6.40 -12.04
C GLN A 232 5.18 7.78 -11.44
N ARG A 233 3.95 7.95 -10.93
CA ARG A 233 3.46 9.21 -10.34
C ARG A 233 3.03 8.99 -8.91
N LEU A 234 3.42 9.93 -8.05
CA LEU A 234 2.95 10.00 -6.69
C LEU A 234 1.95 11.16 -6.56
N TYR A 235 0.78 10.84 -6.05
CA TYR A 235 -0.21 11.82 -5.65
C TYR A 235 -0.26 11.88 -4.13
N TYR A 236 -0.32 13.05 -3.53
CA TYR A 236 -0.52 13.16 -2.09
C TYR A 236 -1.28 14.42 -1.68
N LEU A 237 -1.95 14.34 -0.54
CA LEU A 237 -2.60 15.43 0.15
C LEU A 237 -1.79 15.81 1.38
N SER A 238 -1.46 17.09 1.55
CA SER A 238 -0.72 17.59 2.71
C SER A 238 -1.31 18.89 3.26
N GLN A 239 -1.15 19.09 4.57
CA GLN A 239 -1.52 20.34 5.24
C GLN A 239 -0.25 21.16 5.55
N LYS A 240 -0.19 22.40 5.04
CA LYS A 240 0.97 23.28 5.27
C LYS A 240 1.13 23.71 6.75
N LYS A 241 0.07 23.67 7.57
CA LYS A 241 0.08 24.05 9.00
C LYS A 241 -0.78 23.08 9.85
N LYS A 242 -0.59 23.05 11.18
CA LYS A 242 -1.37 22.21 12.13
C LYS A 242 -2.78 22.75 12.45
N ASN A 243 -3.16 23.91 11.92
CA ASN A 243 -4.42 24.56 12.31
C ASN A 243 -5.59 23.92 11.54
N SER A 244 -6.70 23.60 12.22
CA SER A 244 -7.80 22.82 11.65
C SER A 244 -8.44 23.42 10.39
N ASN A 245 -8.25 24.73 10.14
CA ASN A 245 -8.79 25.42 8.96
C ASN A 245 -7.78 25.52 7.80
N SER A 246 -6.61 24.88 7.86
CA SER A 246 -5.66 24.92 6.75
C SER A 246 -6.15 24.07 5.59
N LYS A 247 -6.36 24.72 4.43
CA LYS A 247 -6.73 24.06 3.17
C LYS A 247 -5.76 22.94 2.84
N MET A 248 -6.30 21.82 2.37
CA MET A 248 -5.50 20.71 1.89
C MET A 248 -4.81 21.08 0.58
N THR A 249 -3.53 20.74 0.47
CA THR A 249 -2.75 20.90 -0.76
C THR A 249 -2.61 19.53 -1.41
N PHE A 250 -3.14 19.41 -2.62
CA PHE A 250 -2.90 18.28 -3.50
C PHE A 250 -1.62 18.51 -4.30
N THR A 251 -0.77 17.50 -4.35
CA THR A 251 0.46 17.52 -5.13
C THR A 251 0.54 16.28 -6.02
N CYS A 252 0.83 16.49 -7.31
CA CYS A 252 1.17 15.46 -8.28
C CYS A 252 2.67 15.57 -8.58
N MET A 253 3.42 14.50 -8.27
CA MET A 253 4.85 14.40 -8.52
C MET A 253 5.12 13.29 -9.55
N GLN A 254 5.89 13.61 -10.58
CA GLN A 254 6.33 12.68 -11.61
C GLN A 254 7.76 12.24 -11.33
N PHE A 255 7.98 10.93 -11.39
CA PHE A 255 9.32 10.35 -11.33
C PHE A 255 9.81 10.07 -12.75
N TYR A 256 11.02 10.51 -13.03
CA TYR A 256 11.70 10.29 -14.29
C TYR A 256 12.91 9.39 -14.07
N GLU A 257 13.36 8.76 -15.15
CA GLU A 257 14.51 7.88 -15.10
C GLU A 257 15.82 8.62 -14.88
N LYS A 258 16.05 9.69 -15.64
CA LYS A 258 17.34 10.39 -15.69
C LYS A 258 17.30 11.77 -15.03
N HIS A 259 16.16 12.13 -14.45
CA HIS A 259 15.94 13.45 -13.88
C HIS A 259 15.38 13.33 -12.46
N PRO A 260 15.67 14.30 -11.58
CA PRO A 260 15.04 14.38 -10.28
C PRO A 260 13.51 14.37 -10.39
N PRO A 261 12.78 13.93 -9.34
CA PRO A 261 11.34 14.02 -9.31
C PRO A 261 10.87 15.47 -9.49
N GLU A 262 9.84 15.68 -10.31
CA GLU A 262 9.28 17.01 -10.59
C GLU A 262 7.85 17.11 -10.07
N VAL A 263 7.51 18.26 -9.47
CA VAL A 263 6.13 18.58 -9.11
C VAL A 263 5.40 19.09 -10.37
N MET A 264 4.54 18.23 -10.92
CA MET A 264 3.75 18.54 -12.12
C MET A 264 2.59 19.49 -11.83
N MET A 265 2.04 19.41 -10.62
CA MET A 265 0.86 20.17 -10.22
C MET A 265 0.78 20.28 -8.70
N GLU A 266 0.48 21.48 -8.21
CA GLU A 266 0.10 21.73 -6.82
C GLU A 266 -1.19 22.56 -6.80
N VAL A 267 -2.25 22.04 -6.19
CA VAL A 267 -3.57 22.69 -6.16
C VAL A 267 -4.16 22.61 -4.76
N GLN A 268 -4.76 23.70 -4.29
CA GLN A 268 -5.54 23.67 -3.06
C GLN A 268 -6.91 23.06 -3.32
N VAL A 269 -7.27 22.04 -2.56
CA VAL A 269 -8.53 21.31 -2.71
C VAL A 269 -9.36 21.42 -1.44
N ARG A 270 -10.68 21.48 -1.61
CA ARG A 270 -11.65 21.52 -0.50
C ARG A 270 -11.99 20.10 -0.04
N ILE A 271 -10.99 19.41 0.49
CA ILE A 271 -11.16 18.10 1.12
C ILE A 271 -11.16 18.33 2.63
N TYR A 272 -12.24 17.92 3.27
CA TYR A 272 -12.37 17.96 4.71
C TYR A 272 -11.69 16.72 5.31
N LEU A 273 -10.94 16.90 6.39
CA LEU A 273 -10.42 15.78 7.16
C LEU A 273 -11.38 15.54 8.33
N PRO A 274 -11.98 14.36 8.44
CA PRO A 274 -12.74 14.00 9.62
C PRO A 274 -11.90 14.20 10.89
N PRO A 275 -12.47 14.70 12.01
CA PRO A 275 -11.73 14.89 13.26
C PRO A 275 -11.00 13.63 13.72
N GLU A 276 -11.56 12.45 13.47
CA GLU A 276 -10.98 11.15 13.76
C GLU A 276 -9.73 10.89 12.91
N VAL A 277 -9.78 11.24 11.62
CA VAL A 277 -8.60 11.16 10.75
C VAL A 277 -7.54 12.16 11.21
N SER A 278 -7.93 13.33 11.70
CA SER A 278 -6.97 14.37 12.11
C SER A 278 -6.33 14.11 13.48
N LYS A 279 -7.10 13.64 14.47
CA LYS A 279 -6.72 13.60 15.89
C LYS A 279 -6.60 12.20 16.48
N ALA A 280 -7.29 11.20 15.93
CA ALA A 280 -7.28 9.85 16.47
C ALA A 280 -6.16 8.98 15.84
N PRO A 281 -5.78 7.87 16.49
CA PRO A 281 -4.92 6.85 15.88
C PRO A 281 -5.53 6.38 14.56
N SER A 282 -4.70 6.22 13.54
CA SER A 282 -5.21 5.84 12.23
C SER A 282 -5.60 4.37 12.17
N THR A 283 -6.63 4.11 11.36
CA THR A 283 -7.12 2.76 11.07
C THR A 283 -6.96 2.46 9.59
N TYR A 284 -6.50 1.26 9.27
CA TYR A 284 -6.07 0.89 7.92
C TYR A 284 -6.83 -0.33 7.42
N GLU A 285 -7.24 -0.29 6.16
CA GLU A 285 -7.70 -1.47 5.45
C GLU A 285 -6.55 -2.07 4.64
N HIS A 286 -6.26 -3.34 4.89
CA HIS A 286 -5.26 -4.09 4.14
C HIS A 286 -5.87 -4.68 2.86
N LEU A 287 -6.37 -3.81 1.98
CA LEU A 287 -6.93 -4.22 0.70
C LEU A 287 -5.81 -4.71 -0.24
N PRO A 288 -5.98 -5.90 -0.86
CA PRO A 288 -5.07 -6.38 -1.89
C PRO A 288 -4.85 -5.33 -2.98
N LEU A 289 -3.60 -5.15 -3.41
CA LEU A 289 -3.21 -4.19 -4.45
C LEU A 289 -3.57 -2.73 -4.15
N SER A 290 -3.86 -2.38 -2.89
CA SER A 290 -4.08 -0.99 -2.52
C SER A 290 -2.83 -0.17 -2.86
N LYS A 291 -3.04 0.82 -3.72
CA LYS A 291 -2.03 1.81 -4.10
C LYS A 291 -1.98 3.00 -3.15
N LYS A 292 -2.81 2.96 -2.09
CA LYS A 292 -3.12 4.10 -1.23
C LYS A 292 -2.50 3.93 0.16
N VAL A 293 -1.97 5.03 0.69
CA VAL A 293 -1.56 5.17 2.09
C VAL A 293 -2.47 6.22 2.72
N THR A 294 -3.49 5.75 3.44
CA THR A 294 -4.54 6.59 4.00
C THR A 294 -5.20 5.91 5.18
N ASP A 295 -5.84 6.73 6.02
CA ASP A 295 -6.85 6.24 6.95
C ASP A 295 -8.08 5.71 6.20
N GLN A 296 -8.68 4.63 6.68
CA GLN A 296 -9.88 4.01 6.09
C GLN A 296 -11.10 4.94 6.04
N LYS A 297 -11.12 5.99 6.87
CA LYS A 297 -12.19 7.00 6.89
C LYS A 297 -11.98 8.14 5.86
N LEU A 298 -10.78 8.26 5.27
CA LEU A 298 -10.50 9.25 4.24
C LEU A 298 -10.63 8.61 2.86
N LEU A 299 -11.85 8.68 2.32
CA LEU A 299 -12.24 8.04 1.07
C LEU A 299 -11.93 8.94 -0.13
N CYS A 300 -10.67 8.91 -0.54
CA CYS A 300 -10.15 9.70 -1.66
C CYS A 300 -9.41 8.82 -2.68
N GLU A 301 -9.58 9.13 -3.96
CA GLU A 301 -8.91 8.46 -5.08
C GLU A 301 -8.57 9.45 -6.20
N VAL A 302 -7.39 9.30 -6.79
CA VAL A 302 -7.01 10.03 -8.00
C VAL A 302 -7.19 9.12 -9.20
N MET A 303 -7.86 9.63 -10.22
CA MET A 303 -7.98 8.95 -11.50
C MET A 303 -7.35 9.77 -12.62
N THR A 304 -6.82 9.06 -13.60
CA THR A 304 -6.44 9.64 -14.89
C THR A 304 -7.47 9.23 -15.93
N LEU A 305 -8.16 10.20 -16.52
CA LEU A 305 -9.11 9.98 -17.60
C LEU A 305 -8.39 9.62 -18.91
N PRO A 306 -9.06 9.00 -19.90
CA PRO A 306 -8.43 8.59 -21.17
C PRO A 306 -7.67 9.71 -21.91
N GLY A 307 -8.13 10.96 -21.78
CA GLY A 307 -7.44 12.14 -22.33
C GLY A 307 -6.27 12.67 -21.49
N GLY A 308 -5.80 11.94 -20.48
CA GLY A 308 -4.70 12.32 -19.60
C GLY A 308 -5.06 13.32 -18.49
N SER A 309 -6.30 13.81 -18.46
CA SER A 309 -6.78 14.71 -17.41
C SER A 309 -6.87 14.00 -16.06
N LEU A 310 -6.41 14.67 -15.00
CA LEU A 310 -6.53 14.19 -13.63
C LEU A 310 -7.81 14.67 -12.96
N CYS A 311 -8.45 13.78 -12.22
CA CYS A 311 -9.50 14.13 -11.27
C CYS A 311 -9.26 13.50 -9.90
N ILE A 312 -9.77 14.16 -8.87
CA ILE A 312 -9.82 13.65 -7.50
C ILE A 312 -11.27 13.33 -7.18
N CYS A 313 -11.54 12.08 -6.83
CA CYS A 313 -12.81 11.62 -6.33
C CYS A 313 -12.73 11.53 -4.81
N TYR A 314 -13.65 12.19 -4.13
CA TYR A 314 -13.67 12.28 -2.67
C TYR A 314 -15.10 12.03 -2.17
N GLN A 315 -15.30 10.95 -1.42
CA GLN A 315 -16.54 10.69 -0.71
C GLN A 315 -16.49 11.41 0.65
N HIS A 316 -17.53 12.18 0.95
CA HIS A 316 -17.58 12.98 2.15
C HIS A 316 -17.91 12.08 3.36
N PRO A 317 -17.37 12.40 4.55
CA PRO A 317 -17.77 11.70 5.76
C PRO A 317 -19.24 11.97 6.05
N ILE A 318 -19.95 10.94 6.50
CA ILE A 318 -21.30 11.09 7.03
C ILE A 318 -21.17 11.74 8.40
N MET A 319 -21.62 12.99 8.53
CA MET A 319 -21.56 13.71 9.80
C MET A 319 -22.71 13.31 10.73
N ASN A 320 -22.44 13.29 12.03
CA ASN A 320 -23.49 13.18 13.04
C ASN A 320 -24.08 14.58 13.29
N PRO A 321 -25.42 14.71 13.34
CA PRO A 321 -26.06 15.99 13.66
C PRO A 321 -25.61 16.59 15.01
N ASP A 322 -25.14 15.74 15.95
CA ASP A 322 -24.78 16.14 17.32
C ASP A 322 -23.37 16.71 17.50
N ASP A 323 -22.54 16.78 16.45
CA ASP A 323 -21.19 17.39 16.55
C ASP A 323 -21.22 18.91 16.82
N HIS A 324 -22.42 19.52 16.85
CA HIS A 324 -22.63 20.90 17.27
C HIS A 324 -23.30 21.06 18.64
N HIS A 325 -23.99 20.05 19.19
CA HIS A 325 -24.66 20.12 20.49
C HIS A 325 -24.71 18.74 21.16
N GLY A 326 -23.96 18.54 22.25
CA GLY A 326 -23.79 17.25 22.93
C GLY A 326 -25.02 16.71 23.64
N GLN A 327 -25.98 16.17 22.89
CA GLN A 327 -27.02 15.28 23.38
C GLN A 327 -26.95 13.97 22.61
N GLU A 328 -26.66 12.86 23.30
CA GLU A 328 -26.83 11.51 22.77
C GLU A 328 -28.33 11.21 22.70
N GLU A 329 -28.97 11.52 21.57
CA GLU A 329 -30.27 10.91 21.25
C GLU A 329 -30.04 9.53 20.61
N ASP A 330 -30.91 8.59 20.98
CA ASP A 330 -30.91 7.20 20.54
C ASP A 330 -30.98 7.16 19.00
N ILE A 331 -29.93 6.65 18.34
CA ILE A 331 -29.83 6.58 16.87
C ILE A 331 -30.92 5.64 16.37
N GLY A 332 -32.07 6.20 15.99
CA GLY A 332 -33.19 5.44 15.49
C GLY A 332 -32.84 4.66 14.21
N GLU A 333 -33.31 3.43 14.12
CA GLU A 333 -33.19 2.52 12.96
C GLU A 333 -33.72 3.12 11.63
N TYR A 334 -34.40 4.27 11.72
CA TYR A 334 -34.99 5.02 10.59
C TYR A 334 -34.22 6.30 10.20
N ASP A 335 -33.02 6.54 10.73
CA ASP A 335 -32.22 7.69 10.32
C ASP A 335 -31.67 7.48 8.90
N VAL A 336 -32.24 8.21 7.94
CA VAL A 336 -31.89 8.17 6.52
C VAL A 336 -30.92 9.29 6.22
N VAL A 337 -29.79 8.95 5.60
CA VAL A 337 -28.74 9.88 5.22
C VAL A 337 -28.43 9.79 3.73
N ASP A 338 -27.86 10.87 3.23
CA ASP A 338 -27.38 10.98 1.87
C ASP A 338 -25.87 10.69 1.83
N ILE A 339 -25.43 9.97 0.79
CA ILE A 339 -24.00 9.78 0.52
C ILE A 339 -23.55 10.87 -0.44
N GLU A 340 -22.80 11.83 0.09
CA GLU A 340 -22.23 12.92 -0.70
C GLU A 340 -20.82 12.59 -1.20
N TYR A 341 -20.52 13.01 -2.42
CA TYR A 341 -19.18 12.91 -2.98
C TYR A 341 -18.88 14.07 -3.92
N SER A 342 -17.60 14.27 -4.21
CA SER A 342 -17.12 15.32 -5.09
C SER A 342 -16.07 14.82 -6.05
N VAL A 343 -16.14 15.31 -7.29
CA VAL A 343 -15.16 15.05 -8.34
C VAL A 343 -14.50 16.37 -8.73
N PHE A 344 -13.24 16.55 -8.33
CA PHE A 344 -12.44 17.73 -8.64
C PHE A 344 -11.69 17.50 -9.96
N MET A 345 -12.05 18.25 -11.00
CA MET A 345 -11.42 18.21 -12.32
C MET A 345 -10.24 19.19 -12.35
N LEU A 346 -9.04 18.69 -12.09
CA LEU A 346 -7.90 19.54 -11.71
C LEU A 346 -7.46 20.52 -12.81
N HIS A 347 -7.45 20.09 -14.08
CA HIS A 347 -7.04 20.95 -15.20
C HIS A 347 -8.05 22.06 -15.52
N ARG A 348 -9.32 21.87 -15.14
CA ARG A 348 -10.40 22.84 -15.40
C ARG A 348 -10.70 23.71 -14.18
N GLY A 349 -10.14 23.38 -13.01
CA GLY A 349 -10.44 24.04 -11.75
C GLY A 349 -11.92 23.92 -11.34
N THR A 350 -12.64 22.93 -11.87
CA THR A 350 -14.07 22.71 -11.58
C THR A 350 -14.27 21.56 -10.61
N ALA A 351 -15.33 21.63 -9.81
CA ALA A 351 -15.75 20.55 -8.92
C ALA A 351 -17.20 20.20 -9.23
N LEU A 352 -17.49 18.89 -9.34
CA LEU A 352 -18.84 18.36 -9.37
C LEU A 352 -19.16 17.87 -7.96
N HIS A 353 -20.29 18.31 -7.41
CA HIS A 353 -20.82 17.83 -6.14
C HIS A 353 -22.03 16.96 -6.44
N CYS A 354 -22.05 15.77 -5.86
CA CYS A 354 -23.04 14.75 -6.14
C CYS A 354 -23.56 14.17 -4.82
N CYS A 355 -24.82 13.72 -4.85
CA CYS A 355 -25.50 13.13 -3.72
C CYS A 355 -26.23 11.87 -4.20
N MET A 356 -26.12 10.79 -3.42
CA MET A 356 -26.94 9.60 -3.55
C MET A 356 -27.87 9.52 -2.34
N PRO A 357 -29.16 9.83 -2.49
CA PRO A 357 -30.06 9.94 -1.36
C PRO A 357 -30.63 8.59 -0.91
N GLY A 358 -31.09 8.53 0.34
CA GLY A 358 -32.02 7.49 0.79
C GLY A 358 -31.40 6.23 1.39
N PHE A 359 -30.24 6.33 2.05
CA PHE A 359 -29.61 5.18 2.70
C PHE A 359 -29.88 5.17 4.20
N ALA A 360 -30.15 4.01 4.79
CA ALA A 360 -30.14 3.88 6.24
C ALA A 360 -28.73 4.19 6.76
N ARG A 361 -28.60 4.99 7.83
CA ARG A 361 -27.29 5.45 8.33
C ARG A 361 -26.31 4.30 8.59
N LEU A 362 -26.78 3.21 9.20
CA LEU A 362 -25.96 2.03 9.51
C LEU A 362 -25.40 1.34 8.25
N GLU A 363 -26.13 1.40 7.14
CA GLU A 363 -25.65 0.89 5.86
C GLU A 363 -24.69 1.90 5.22
N ALA A 364 -25.05 3.17 5.21
CA ALA A 364 -24.30 4.25 4.58
C ALA A 364 -22.86 4.38 5.10
N VAL A 365 -22.63 4.20 6.41
CA VAL A 365 -21.28 4.25 7.01
C VAL A 365 -20.34 3.15 6.51
N ASN A 366 -20.90 2.06 5.97
CA ASN A 366 -20.14 0.94 5.41
C ASN A 366 -19.99 1.02 3.88
N ILE A 367 -20.69 1.96 3.22
CA ILE A 367 -20.61 2.13 1.77
C ILE A 367 -19.35 2.91 1.40
N LYS A 368 -18.56 2.32 0.50
CA LYS A 368 -17.36 2.94 -0.08
C LYS A 368 -17.53 3.04 -1.59
N LEU A 369 -17.51 4.27 -2.09
CA LEU A 369 -17.61 4.53 -3.51
C LEU A 369 -16.30 4.17 -4.21
N HIS A 370 -16.42 3.34 -5.25
CA HIS A 370 -15.32 3.04 -6.17
C HIS A 370 -15.56 3.77 -7.48
N PHE A 371 -14.54 4.48 -7.95
CA PHE A 371 -14.61 5.29 -9.15
C PHE A 371 -13.83 4.62 -10.27
N PHE A 372 -14.42 4.57 -11.48
CA PHE A 372 -13.78 4.00 -12.65
C PHE A 372 -13.89 4.99 -13.81
N PRO A 373 -12.80 5.25 -14.56
CA PRO A 373 -12.90 5.99 -15.81
C PRO A 373 -13.70 5.15 -16.79
N PHE A 374 -14.73 5.72 -17.41
CA PHE A 374 -15.42 5.07 -18.50
C PHE A 374 -14.43 4.92 -19.66
N SER A 375 -14.13 3.69 -20.06
CA SER A 375 -13.47 3.40 -21.32
C SER A 375 -14.54 3.40 -22.41
N GLU A 376 -14.46 4.33 -23.36
CA GLU A 376 -15.24 4.23 -24.61
C GLU A 376 -14.85 3.01 -25.43
#